data_AF-A0A4R4NL88-F1
#
_entry.id   AF-A0A4R4NL88-F1
#
_cell.length_a   1.000
_cell.length_b   1.000
_cell.length_c   1.000
_cell.angle_alpha   90.00
_cell.angle_beta   90.00
_cell.angle_gamma   90.00
#
_symmetry.space_group_name_H-M   'P 1'
#
loop_
_entity.id
_entity.type
_entity.pdbx_description
1 polymer ?
#
loop_
_entity_poly.entity_id
_entity_poly.type
_entity_poly.pdbx_seq_one_letter_code
_entity_poly.pdbx_strand_id
1 'polypeptide(L)'
;MTYRPVTTWAAAAERLDGGGLRDVTVRNIVRTTVGGNGLRVRLTNAFGDRPVTFGHVHAGVPPAVPPAVPPAVPLAVPLAGAALEPGSNRMLTFGGSPAVTVAPGATALSDPLPVRVRPRRRLAISLYVQGEAGTLTGRNRATAPAYRSVPGDHAADEGSGAFTEEVALWHWLDALTVTAPTSVSTVAVLGDSIATGVGSETGHGWVDLLADLAVQGSPPLAVVNEGVSGGRVLAAGTGRSAESRLTAEVLTRPGIAAVILLAGLNDLGAGARADDLIAAYGRIAATARAAGVRVIGGTLTPYAGAEYHTEAGERARQAVNAYVRSGGAFDGVADFDAALLDPAPDVGVD
;
A
#
# COMPACT_ATOMS: atom_id res chain seq x y z
N MET A 1 23.13 14.43 -14.34
CA MET A 1 21.91 13.61 -14.22
C MET A 1 20.81 14.46 -13.62
N THR A 2 19.62 14.46 -14.20
CA THR A 2 18.44 15.13 -13.66
C THR A 2 17.78 14.26 -12.59
N TYR A 3 17.22 14.91 -11.56
CA TYR A 3 16.54 14.24 -10.45
C TYR A 3 15.09 14.72 -10.34
N ARG A 4 14.21 13.86 -9.85
CA ARG A 4 12.80 14.19 -9.57
C ARG A 4 12.30 13.45 -8.33
N PRO A 5 11.20 13.91 -7.71
CA PRO A 5 10.46 13.10 -6.75
C PRO A 5 9.95 11.81 -7.40
N VAL A 6 10.03 10.71 -6.65
CA VAL A 6 9.52 9.38 -7.00
C VAL A 6 8.90 8.78 -5.75
N THR A 7 7.70 8.22 -5.86
CA THR A 7 7.08 7.48 -4.76
C THR A 7 7.79 6.16 -4.54
N THR A 8 8.38 5.99 -3.37
CA THR A 8 9.14 4.79 -3.01
C THR A 8 8.36 3.80 -2.17
N TRP A 9 7.31 4.23 -1.51
CA TRP A 9 6.37 3.39 -0.79
C TRP A 9 5.04 4.13 -0.78
N ALA A 10 3.94 3.39 -0.84
CA ALA A 10 2.63 3.96 -0.64
C ALA A 10 1.59 2.89 -0.32
N ALA A 11 0.46 3.35 0.19
CA ALA A 11 -0.67 2.55 0.60
C ALA A 11 -1.99 3.22 0.24
N ALA A 12 -2.99 2.41 -0.02
CA ALA A 12 -4.36 2.87 -0.19
C ALA A 12 -4.89 3.50 1.10
N ALA A 13 -5.72 4.53 0.98
CA ALA A 13 -6.46 5.04 2.12
C ALA A 13 -7.76 4.23 2.30
N GLU A 14 -8.04 3.86 3.55
CA GLU A 14 -9.24 3.18 4.02
C GLU A 14 -9.77 3.89 5.27
N ARG A 15 -11.09 3.87 5.43
CA ARG A 15 -11.75 4.12 6.71
C ARG A 15 -11.45 2.95 7.63
N LEU A 16 -10.84 3.22 8.78
CA LEU A 16 -10.54 2.21 9.78
C LEU A 16 -11.61 2.16 10.86
N ASP A 17 -11.87 0.96 11.37
CA ASP A 17 -12.69 0.75 12.56
C ASP A 17 -11.89 1.06 13.84
N GLY A 18 -12.59 1.36 14.93
CA GLY A 18 -11.95 1.67 16.23
C GLY A 18 -11.48 3.11 16.38
N GLY A 19 -12.28 4.09 15.94
CA GLY A 19 -12.07 5.52 16.22
C GLY A 19 -11.91 5.84 17.71
N GLY A 20 -11.29 6.97 18.03
CA GLY A 20 -11.02 7.38 19.42
C GLY A 20 -9.56 7.32 19.85
N LEU A 21 -8.61 7.39 18.91
CA LEU A 21 -7.22 7.69 19.28
C LEU A 21 -7.14 9.12 19.80
N ARG A 22 -6.60 9.31 21.01
CA ARG A 22 -6.49 10.63 21.62
C ARG A 22 -5.14 10.81 22.28
N ASP A 23 -4.48 11.93 21.98
CA ASP A 23 -3.23 12.33 22.63
C ASP A 23 -2.24 11.15 22.67
N VAL A 24 -1.99 10.52 21.52
CA VAL A 24 -1.26 9.24 21.42
C VAL A 24 -0.33 9.24 20.21
N THR A 25 0.77 8.51 20.33
CA THR A 25 1.71 8.29 19.22
C THR A 25 1.47 6.96 18.55
N VAL A 26 1.36 6.99 17.23
CA VAL A 26 1.36 5.79 16.37
C VAL A 26 2.69 5.70 15.62
N ARG A 27 3.27 4.51 15.51
CA ARG A 27 4.53 4.27 14.79
C ARG A 27 4.30 3.25 13.69
N ASN A 28 4.18 3.72 12.46
CA ASN A 28 3.97 2.90 11.27
C ASN A 28 5.31 2.36 10.75
N ILE A 29 5.47 1.03 10.66
CA ILE A 29 6.65 0.43 10.03
C ILE A 29 6.38 0.21 8.56
N VAL A 30 7.21 0.79 7.69
CA VAL A 30 7.08 0.69 6.23
C VAL A 30 8.41 0.27 5.62
N ARG A 31 8.38 -0.31 4.41
CA ARG A 31 9.60 -0.71 3.67
C ARG A 31 9.64 0.01 2.33
N THR A 32 10.65 0.83 2.11
CA THR A 32 10.83 1.52 0.83
C THR A 32 11.17 0.53 -0.28
N THR A 33 10.82 0.83 -1.52
CA THR A 33 11.30 0.07 -2.68
C THR A 33 12.66 0.61 -3.14
N VAL A 34 12.67 1.81 -3.74
CA VAL A 34 13.90 2.45 -4.23
C VAL A 34 14.55 3.33 -3.16
N GLY A 35 15.82 3.68 -3.37
CA GLY A 35 16.53 4.65 -2.55
C GLY A 35 16.49 6.06 -3.16
N GLY A 36 16.87 7.04 -2.37
CA GLY A 36 16.97 8.44 -2.81
C GLY A 36 17.32 9.37 -1.65
N ASN A 37 17.25 10.67 -1.90
CA ASN A 37 17.48 11.70 -0.89
C ASN A 37 16.22 12.53 -0.67
N GLY A 38 16.16 13.34 0.39
CA GLY A 38 15.05 14.27 0.58
C GLY A 38 13.74 13.52 0.83
N LEU A 39 13.75 12.58 1.77
CA LEU A 39 12.56 11.80 2.14
C LEU A 39 11.43 12.77 2.51
N ARG A 40 10.25 12.59 1.93
CA ARG A 40 9.03 13.26 2.35
C ARG A 40 7.97 12.24 2.71
N VAL A 41 7.17 12.59 3.71
CA VAL A 41 6.03 11.83 4.19
C VAL A 41 4.75 12.56 3.79
N ARG A 42 3.80 11.83 3.20
CA ARG A 42 2.45 12.34 2.95
C ARG A 42 1.48 11.73 3.95
N LEU A 43 0.82 12.62 4.69
CA LEU A 43 -0.25 12.31 5.62
C LEU A 43 -1.60 12.56 4.93
N THR A 44 -2.60 11.75 5.23
CA THR A 44 -3.93 11.84 4.64
C THR A 44 -5.02 11.71 5.69
N ASN A 45 -6.05 12.55 5.60
CA ASN A 45 -7.28 12.46 6.38
C ASN A 45 -8.48 12.21 5.46
N ALA A 46 -8.29 11.35 4.44
CA ALA A 46 -9.25 11.11 3.36
C ALA A 46 -10.66 10.71 3.81
N PHE A 47 -10.78 9.98 4.92
CA PHE A 47 -12.04 9.47 5.45
C PHE A 47 -12.40 10.07 6.82
N GLY A 48 -11.62 11.02 7.34
CA GLY A 48 -11.91 11.65 8.62
C GLY A 48 -13.16 12.53 8.57
N ASP A 49 -13.82 12.64 9.71
CA ASP A 49 -15.02 13.46 9.93
C ASP A 49 -14.68 14.84 10.56
N ARG A 50 -13.42 15.04 10.98
CA ARG A 50 -12.91 16.28 11.59
C ARG A 50 -11.42 16.48 11.30
N PRO A 51 -10.88 17.69 11.48
CA PRO A 51 -9.45 17.92 11.35
C PRO A 51 -8.64 17.08 12.34
N VAL A 52 -7.50 16.56 11.89
CA VAL A 52 -6.54 15.85 12.75
C VAL A 52 -5.26 16.66 12.83
N THR A 53 -4.82 16.97 14.05
CA THR A 53 -3.54 17.65 14.28
C THR A 53 -2.48 16.62 14.60
N PHE A 54 -1.48 16.54 13.74
CA PHE A 54 -0.24 15.82 14.01
C PHE A 54 0.72 16.81 14.65
N GLY A 55 1.08 16.55 15.92
CA GLY A 55 2.12 17.28 16.64
C GLY A 55 3.48 16.91 16.07
N HIS A 56 4.37 16.31 16.87
CA HIS A 56 5.64 15.86 16.33
C HIS A 56 5.49 14.62 15.43
N VAL A 57 6.07 14.73 14.23
CA VAL A 57 6.18 13.65 13.27
C VAL A 57 7.65 13.31 13.09
N HIS A 58 7.99 12.02 13.18
CA HIS A 58 9.37 11.57 13.12
C HIS A 58 9.55 10.41 12.13
N ALA A 59 10.70 10.37 11.47
CA ALA A 59 11.15 9.24 10.66
C ALA A 59 12.46 8.68 11.25
N GLY A 60 12.42 7.42 11.64
CA GLY A 60 13.58 6.69 12.16
C GLY A 60 13.79 5.36 11.46
N VAL A 61 14.84 4.65 11.84
CA VAL A 61 15.10 3.31 11.30
C VAL A 61 14.93 2.27 12.39
N PRO A 62 14.05 1.26 12.21
CA PRO A 62 14.05 0.08 13.05
C PRO A 62 15.38 -0.69 12.96
N PRO A 63 15.85 -1.34 14.04
CA PRO A 63 16.98 -2.26 13.99
C PRO A 63 16.82 -3.29 12.88
N ALA A 64 17.93 -3.74 12.30
CA ALA A 64 17.91 -4.91 11.43
C ALA A 64 17.32 -6.10 12.20
N VAL A 65 16.37 -6.79 11.56
CA VAL A 65 15.86 -8.07 12.09
C VAL A 65 16.70 -9.09 11.36
N PRO A 66 17.42 -9.98 12.07
CA PRO A 66 18.13 -11.08 11.43
C PRO A 66 17.16 -11.82 10.50
N PRO A 67 17.60 -12.35 9.34
CA PRO A 67 16.75 -13.23 8.57
C PRO A 67 16.24 -14.32 9.52
N ALA A 68 14.92 -14.42 9.66
CA ALA A 68 14.33 -15.54 10.38
C ALA A 68 14.79 -16.81 9.68
N VAL A 69 15.19 -17.82 10.44
CA VAL A 69 15.14 -19.20 9.93
C VAL A 69 13.69 -19.39 9.48
N PRO A 70 13.42 -19.75 8.21
CA PRO A 70 12.04 -19.90 7.74
C PRO A 70 11.35 -20.90 8.67
N PRO A 71 10.30 -20.51 9.41
CA PRO A 71 9.55 -21.51 10.13
C PRO A 71 8.87 -22.39 9.08
N ALA A 72 8.81 -23.70 9.34
CA ALA A 72 8.03 -24.63 8.52
C ALA A 72 6.51 -24.40 8.63
N VAL A 73 6.06 -23.31 9.27
CA VAL A 73 4.66 -22.94 9.50
C VAL A 73 4.55 -21.41 9.65
N PRO A 74 3.65 -20.71 8.95
CA PRO A 74 3.64 -19.25 8.88
C PRO A 74 2.86 -18.64 10.06
N LEU A 75 3.51 -18.38 11.20
CA LEU A 75 2.96 -17.46 12.21
C LEU A 75 4.10 -16.68 12.90
N ALA A 76 4.14 -15.38 12.59
CA ALA A 76 4.90 -14.31 13.25
C ALA A 76 6.44 -14.44 13.26
N VAL A 77 7.10 -13.80 12.29
CA VAL A 77 8.48 -13.33 12.48
C VAL A 77 8.46 -12.26 13.58
N PRO A 78 9.21 -12.41 14.69
CA PRO A 78 9.32 -11.34 15.67
C PRO A 78 10.05 -10.16 15.01
N LEU A 79 9.32 -9.08 14.76
CA LEU A 79 9.93 -7.81 14.42
C LEU A 79 10.59 -7.24 15.69
N ALA A 80 11.60 -6.38 15.52
CA ALA A 80 12.43 -5.83 16.62
C ALA A 80 11.64 -4.93 17.63
N GLY A 81 10.32 -5.06 17.67
CA GLY A 81 9.40 -4.18 18.38
C GLY A 81 9.41 -2.77 17.79
N ALA A 82 8.89 -1.83 18.57
CA ALA A 82 8.85 -0.42 18.20
C ALA A 82 10.21 0.30 18.27
N ALA A 83 11.30 -0.38 18.63
CA ALA A 83 12.61 0.25 18.84
C ALA A 83 13.22 0.77 17.53
N LEU A 84 14.10 1.76 17.64
CA LEU A 84 14.85 2.38 16.55
C LEU A 84 16.37 2.23 16.76
N GLU A 85 17.13 2.25 15.68
CA GLU A 85 18.58 2.38 15.72
C GLU A 85 18.95 3.71 16.42
N PRO A 86 19.87 3.71 17.40
CA PRO A 86 20.24 4.92 18.14
C PRO A 86 20.70 6.05 17.22
N GLY A 87 20.16 7.25 17.43
CA GLY A 87 20.46 8.43 16.65
C GLY A 87 19.96 8.38 15.21
N SER A 88 19.03 7.47 14.87
CA SER A 88 18.40 7.40 13.54
C SER A 88 17.14 8.26 13.43
N ASN A 89 16.49 8.59 14.55
CA ASN A 89 15.19 9.26 14.53
C ASN A 89 15.34 10.75 14.17
N ARG A 90 14.55 11.23 13.22
CA ARG A 90 14.62 12.60 12.72
C ARG A 90 13.24 13.22 12.64
N MET A 91 13.09 14.42 13.19
CA MET A 91 11.84 15.17 13.13
C MET A 91 11.58 15.64 11.69
N LEU A 92 10.32 15.54 11.28
CA LEU A 92 9.79 16.07 10.03
C LEU A 92 9.11 17.41 10.31
N THR A 93 9.13 18.30 9.33
CA THR A 93 8.42 19.59 9.37
C THR A 93 7.47 19.72 8.20
N PHE A 94 6.52 20.65 8.29
CA PHE A 94 5.53 20.96 7.26
C PHE A 94 5.50 22.47 7.04
N GLY A 95 6.12 22.93 5.94
CA GLY A 95 6.29 24.38 5.71
C GLY A 95 7.12 25.06 6.81
N GLY A 96 8.09 24.34 7.38
CA GLY A 96 8.92 24.78 8.50
C GLY A 96 8.29 24.58 9.89
N SER A 97 7.00 24.22 9.98
CA SER A 97 6.33 23.95 11.26
C SER A 97 6.58 22.52 11.75
N PRO A 98 6.81 22.28 13.05
CA PRO A 98 6.94 20.93 13.60
C PRO A 98 5.61 20.17 13.67
N ALA A 99 4.49 20.86 13.48
CA ALA A 99 3.13 20.31 13.55
C ALA A 99 2.30 20.70 12.34
N VAL A 100 1.30 19.89 12.00
CA VAL A 100 0.37 20.13 10.89
C VAL A 100 -1.04 19.65 11.23
N THR A 101 -2.04 20.44 10.85
CA THR A 101 -3.46 20.06 10.94
C THR A 101 -3.98 19.71 9.54
N VAL A 102 -4.55 18.50 9.40
CA VAL A 102 -5.09 17.99 8.14
C VAL A 102 -6.60 17.93 8.21
N ALA A 103 -7.27 18.76 7.41
CA ALA A 103 -8.73 18.80 7.32
C ALA A 103 -9.32 17.49 6.76
N PRO A 104 -10.61 17.20 6.99
CA PRO A 104 -11.33 16.11 6.33
C PRO A 104 -11.11 16.11 4.81
N GLY A 105 -10.78 14.95 4.25
CA GLY A 105 -10.54 14.79 2.82
C GLY A 105 -9.19 15.34 2.32
N ALA A 106 -8.41 16.00 3.17
CA ALA A 106 -7.16 16.65 2.78
C ALA A 106 -5.92 15.77 2.99
N THR A 107 -4.80 16.25 2.45
CA THR A 107 -3.47 15.65 2.66
C THR A 107 -2.48 16.74 3.07
N ALA A 108 -1.40 16.33 3.73
CA ALA A 108 -0.24 17.18 4.03
C ALA A 108 1.05 16.46 3.63
N LEU A 109 1.93 17.17 2.91
CA LEU A 109 3.24 16.66 2.51
C LEU A 109 4.32 17.36 3.34
N SER A 110 5.22 16.59 3.95
CA SER A 110 6.32 17.15 4.71
C SER A 110 7.32 17.90 3.83
N ASP A 111 8.11 18.76 4.48
CA ASP A 111 9.37 19.25 3.95
C ASP A 111 10.34 18.06 3.72
N PRO A 112 11.32 18.20 2.80
CA PRO A 112 12.26 17.12 2.53
C PRO A 112 13.24 16.97 3.69
N LEU A 113 13.29 15.76 4.26
CA LEU A 113 14.27 15.41 5.27
C LEU A 113 15.64 15.16 4.61
N PRO A 114 16.74 15.81 5.06
CA PRO A 114 18.06 15.72 4.43
C PRO A 114 18.80 14.43 4.79
N VAL A 115 18.13 13.29 4.60
CA VAL A 115 18.66 11.94 4.81
C VAL A 115 18.73 11.19 3.50
N ARG A 116 19.73 10.30 3.39
CA ARG A 116 19.81 9.33 2.32
C ARG A 116 19.05 8.07 2.72
N VAL A 117 18.02 7.73 1.95
CA VAL A 117 17.26 6.49 2.08
C VAL A 117 17.89 5.44 1.17
N ARG A 118 18.22 4.28 1.73
CA ARG A 118 18.68 3.12 0.94
C ARG A 118 17.47 2.40 0.34
N PRO A 119 17.62 1.71 -0.81
CA PRO A 119 16.59 0.81 -1.31
C PRO A 119 16.24 -0.28 -0.28
N ARG A 120 14.99 -0.75 -0.29
CA ARG A 120 14.50 -1.83 0.60
C ARG A 120 14.70 -1.58 2.09
N ARG A 121 14.85 -0.32 2.49
CA ARG A 121 15.06 0.08 3.87
C ARG A 121 13.72 0.13 4.61
N ARG A 122 13.66 -0.49 5.78
CA ARG A 122 12.56 -0.25 6.71
C ARG A 122 12.70 1.12 7.35
N LEU A 123 11.58 1.82 7.48
CA LEU A 123 11.46 3.10 8.15
C LEU A 123 10.31 3.02 9.15
N ALA A 124 10.49 3.66 10.30
CA ALA A 124 9.45 3.88 11.28
C ALA A 124 8.98 5.34 11.15
N ILE A 125 7.71 5.53 10.84
CA ILE A 125 7.10 6.85 10.78
C ILE A 125 6.20 7.02 12.00
N SER A 126 6.65 7.83 12.96
CA SER A 126 5.93 8.10 14.21
C SER A 126 5.11 9.37 14.06
N LEU A 127 3.82 9.30 14.37
CA LEU A 127 2.88 10.42 14.33
C LEU A 127 2.30 10.61 15.73
N TYR A 128 2.62 11.73 16.38
CA TYR A 128 1.88 12.12 17.58
C TYR A 128 0.57 12.81 17.19
N VAL A 129 -0.56 12.25 17.60
CA VAL A 129 -1.89 12.81 17.37
C VAL A 129 -2.28 13.66 18.57
N GLN A 130 -2.54 14.95 18.35
CA GLN A 130 -2.99 15.88 19.37
C GLN A 130 -4.52 15.93 19.42
N GLY A 131 -5.07 15.83 20.63
CA GLY A 131 -6.50 15.76 20.85
C GLY A 131 -7.09 14.45 20.31
N GLU A 132 -8.42 14.44 20.16
CA GLU A 132 -9.16 13.26 19.72
C GLU A 132 -9.22 13.19 18.18
N ALA A 133 -8.69 12.10 17.63
CA ALA A 133 -8.95 11.68 16.28
C ALA A 133 -10.34 11.03 16.20
N GLY A 134 -11.20 11.58 15.33
CA GLY A 134 -12.53 11.04 15.04
C GLY A 134 -12.46 9.78 14.18
N THR A 135 -13.13 9.80 13.02
CA THR A 135 -13.03 8.70 12.06
C THR A 135 -11.60 8.58 11.55
N LEU A 136 -11.01 7.39 11.68
CA LEU A 136 -9.61 7.17 11.34
C LEU A 136 -9.45 6.88 9.84
N THR A 137 -8.41 7.47 9.26
CA THR A 137 -7.92 7.12 7.93
C THR A 137 -6.64 6.29 8.07
N GLY A 138 -6.46 5.28 7.25
CA GLY A 138 -5.22 4.51 7.22
C GLY A 138 -5.26 3.34 6.25
N ARG A 139 -4.53 2.27 6.54
CA ARG A 139 -4.56 1.02 5.78
C ARG A 139 -4.83 -0.14 6.72
N ASN A 140 -5.86 -0.93 6.44
CA ASN A 140 -6.15 -2.15 7.19
C ASN A 140 -5.32 -3.32 6.64
N ARG A 141 -5.05 -4.33 7.48
CA ARG A 141 -4.23 -5.51 7.14
C ARG A 141 -2.89 -5.11 6.52
N ALA A 142 -2.19 -4.19 7.19
CA ALA A 142 -0.89 -3.71 6.76
C ALA A 142 0.12 -4.87 6.70
N THR A 143 1.00 -4.85 5.69
CA THR A 143 2.03 -5.89 5.47
C THR A 143 3.25 -5.74 6.36
N ALA A 144 3.23 -4.80 7.30
CA ALA A 144 4.13 -4.65 8.43
C ALA A 144 3.37 -3.96 9.57
N PRO A 145 3.76 -4.17 10.84
CA PRO A 145 3.01 -3.68 11.98
C PRO A 145 3.08 -2.16 12.10
N ALA A 146 2.15 -1.63 12.87
CA ALA A 146 2.32 -0.38 13.56
C ALA A 146 2.27 -0.61 15.07
N TYR A 147 2.71 0.40 15.82
CA TYR A 147 2.67 0.39 17.27
C TYR A 147 1.91 1.60 17.80
N ARG A 148 1.16 1.44 18.88
CA ARG A 148 0.53 2.55 19.62
C ARG A 148 1.22 2.71 20.96
N SER A 149 1.46 3.97 21.33
CA SER A 149 2.02 4.31 22.62
C SER A 149 0.96 4.35 23.72
N VAL A 150 1.42 4.40 24.97
CA VAL A 150 0.65 5.04 26.05
C VAL A 150 0.31 6.49 25.67
N PRO A 151 -0.69 7.13 26.31
CA PRO A 151 -1.02 8.52 26.01
C PRO A 151 0.20 9.44 26.19
N GLY A 152 0.47 10.27 25.19
CA GLY A 152 1.57 11.22 25.15
C GLY A 152 2.28 11.30 23.81
N ASP A 153 3.15 12.30 23.72
CA ASP A 153 4.08 12.46 22.60
C ASP A 153 5.33 11.62 22.84
N HIS A 154 5.37 10.48 22.17
CA HIS A 154 6.46 9.52 22.15
C HIS A 154 7.09 9.41 20.76
N ALA A 155 6.83 10.40 19.88
CA ALA A 155 7.28 10.31 18.49
C ALA A 155 8.82 10.34 18.40
N ALA A 156 9.47 11.04 19.32
CA ALA A 156 10.93 11.14 19.42
C ALA A 156 11.60 9.89 20.03
N ASP A 157 10.85 9.05 20.74
CA ASP A 157 11.41 7.95 21.53
C ASP A 157 12.03 6.87 20.64
N GLU A 158 13.33 6.62 20.77
CA GLU A 158 14.01 5.54 20.05
C GLU A 158 13.82 4.17 20.72
N GLY A 159 13.49 4.15 22.01
CA GLY A 159 13.13 2.93 22.74
C GLY A 159 11.72 2.45 22.43
N SER A 160 11.44 1.18 22.72
CA SER A 160 10.11 0.58 22.57
C SER A 160 9.20 0.73 23.79
N GLY A 161 9.72 1.20 24.93
CA GLY A 161 9.02 1.10 26.23
C GLY A 161 7.66 1.82 26.30
N ALA A 162 7.49 2.92 25.56
CA ALA A 162 6.23 3.64 25.49
C ALA A 162 5.19 2.96 24.60
N PHE A 163 5.62 2.10 23.68
CA PHE A 163 4.79 1.45 22.66
C PHE A 163 4.29 0.09 23.16
N THR A 164 3.08 0.09 23.71
CA THR A 164 2.53 -1.05 24.46
C THR A 164 1.57 -1.92 23.64
N GLU A 165 1.15 -1.47 22.46
CA GLU A 165 0.22 -2.20 21.60
C GLU A 165 0.81 -2.31 20.18
N GLU A 166 0.86 -3.54 19.65
CA GLU A 166 1.16 -3.81 18.24
C GLU A 166 -0.16 -4.02 17.49
N VAL A 167 -0.30 -3.38 16.32
CA VAL A 167 -1.49 -3.46 15.48
C VAL A 167 -1.14 -3.72 14.02
N ALA A 168 -1.99 -4.47 13.32
CA ALA A 168 -1.82 -4.83 11.91
C ALA A 168 -2.49 -3.82 10.95
N LEU A 169 -2.36 -2.53 11.24
CA LEU A 169 -2.87 -1.44 10.40
C LEU A 169 -1.95 -0.22 10.48
N TRP A 170 -1.89 0.58 9.42
CA TRP A 170 -1.16 1.85 9.41
C TRP A 170 -2.13 3.01 9.56
N HIS A 171 -1.75 4.06 10.30
CA HIS A 171 -2.61 5.24 10.49
C HIS A 171 -2.10 6.45 9.70
N TRP A 172 -3.00 7.11 8.98
CA TRP A 172 -2.85 8.39 8.26
C TRP A 172 -1.67 8.54 7.29
N LEU A 173 -0.91 7.48 7.03
CA LEU A 173 0.26 7.49 6.15
C LEU A 173 -0.07 6.84 4.81
N ASP A 174 -0.03 7.59 3.70
CA ASP A 174 -0.37 7.06 2.38
C ASP A 174 0.77 7.05 1.37
N ALA A 175 1.83 7.86 1.55
CA ALA A 175 2.99 7.82 0.66
C ALA A 175 4.29 8.29 1.31
N LEU A 176 5.38 7.68 0.88
CA LEU A 176 6.74 8.16 1.07
C LEU A 176 7.33 8.46 -0.31
N THR A 177 7.92 9.65 -0.46
CA THR A 177 8.60 10.05 -1.70
C THR A 177 10.06 10.38 -1.43
N VAL A 178 10.92 10.11 -2.40
CA VAL A 178 12.34 10.46 -2.38
C VAL A 178 12.71 11.12 -3.71
N THR A 179 13.77 11.90 -3.71
CA THR A 179 14.38 12.43 -4.93
C THR A 179 15.37 11.41 -5.47
N ALA A 180 15.15 10.96 -6.71
CA ALA A 180 15.94 9.94 -7.40
C ALA A 180 16.24 10.37 -8.86
N PRO A 181 17.23 9.74 -9.55
CA PRO A 181 17.49 10.02 -10.96
C PRO A 181 16.23 9.84 -11.82
N THR A 182 16.07 10.64 -12.88
CA THR A 182 14.89 10.58 -13.77
C THR A 182 14.73 9.27 -14.55
N SER A 183 15.71 8.37 -14.49
CA SER A 183 15.57 7.00 -15.00
C SER A 183 14.76 6.08 -14.09
N VAL A 184 14.58 6.45 -12.80
CA VAL A 184 13.82 5.66 -11.82
C VAL A 184 12.34 6.02 -11.89
N SER A 185 11.48 5.02 -12.08
CA SER A 185 10.03 5.19 -12.18
C SER A 185 9.30 4.30 -11.17
N THR A 186 8.04 4.62 -10.90
CA THR A 186 7.17 3.88 -9.99
C THR A 186 6.10 3.12 -10.75
N VAL A 187 5.87 1.87 -10.35
CA VAL A 187 4.76 1.01 -10.74
C VAL A 187 3.82 0.90 -9.54
N ALA A 188 2.54 1.22 -9.72
CA ALA A 188 1.53 1.03 -8.69
C ALA A 188 0.71 -0.23 -8.94
N VAL A 189 0.46 -1.03 -7.91
CA VAL A 189 -0.44 -2.18 -7.97
C VAL A 189 -1.81 -1.78 -7.46
N LEU A 190 -2.71 -1.39 -8.36
CA LEU A 190 -4.10 -1.09 -8.05
C LEU A 190 -4.87 -2.41 -7.93
N GLY A 191 -5.14 -2.85 -6.71
CA GLY A 191 -5.70 -4.17 -6.47
C GLY A 191 -6.57 -4.29 -5.23
N ASP A 192 -6.82 -5.54 -4.85
CA ASP A 192 -7.64 -5.91 -3.69
C ASP A 192 -6.82 -6.60 -2.58
N SER A 193 -7.43 -7.50 -1.80
CA SER A 193 -6.77 -8.29 -0.75
C SER A 193 -5.61 -9.15 -1.26
N ILE A 194 -5.66 -9.61 -2.52
CA ILE A 194 -4.57 -10.37 -3.13
C ILE A 194 -3.33 -9.48 -3.28
N ALA A 195 -3.53 -8.23 -3.73
CA ALA A 195 -2.45 -7.24 -3.80
C ALA A 195 -1.98 -6.81 -2.41
N THR A 196 -2.89 -6.65 -1.44
CA THR A 196 -2.52 -6.36 -0.05
C THR A 196 -1.69 -7.48 0.59
N GLY A 197 -1.75 -8.72 0.09
CA GLY A 197 -0.99 -9.84 0.65
C GLY A 197 -1.68 -10.50 1.85
N VAL A 198 -3.01 -10.42 1.93
CA VAL A 198 -3.78 -11.11 2.98
C VAL A 198 -3.51 -12.61 2.92
N GLY A 199 -3.17 -13.21 4.05
CA GLY A 199 -2.82 -14.64 4.14
C GLY A 199 -1.36 -14.97 3.80
N SER A 200 -0.57 -14.00 3.34
CA SER A 200 0.87 -14.15 3.19
C SER A 200 1.61 -13.84 4.49
N GLU A 201 2.82 -14.37 4.66
CA GLU A 201 3.71 -13.88 5.70
C GLU A 201 4.04 -12.39 5.48
N THR A 202 4.15 -11.64 6.57
CA THR A 202 4.54 -10.23 6.59
C THR A 202 5.79 -9.99 5.73
N GLY A 203 5.65 -9.17 4.68
CA GLY A 203 6.73 -8.84 3.75
C GLY A 203 7.02 -9.87 2.65
N HIS A 204 6.20 -10.93 2.52
CA HIS A 204 6.32 -11.97 1.50
C HIS A 204 5.11 -12.07 0.56
N GLY A 205 4.22 -11.06 0.56
CA GLY A 205 3.18 -10.96 -0.47
C GLY A 205 3.78 -10.73 -1.85
N TRP A 206 3.07 -11.10 -2.92
CA TRP A 206 3.62 -11.03 -4.28
C TRP A 206 4.06 -9.61 -4.70
N VAL A 207 3.43 -8.56 -4.17
CA VAL A 207 3.84 -7.17 -4.43
C VAL A 207 5.17 -6.83 -3.74
N ASP A 208 5.44 -7.39 -2.56
CA ASP A 208 6.73 -7.25 -1.87
C ASP A 208 7.84 -7.99 -2.62
N LEU A 209 7.55 -9.19 -3.13
CA LEU A 209 8.46 -9.97 -3.97
C LEU A 209 8.74 -9.25 -5.30
N LEU A 210 7.70 -8.69 -5.93
CA LEU A 210 7.87 -7.86 -7.13
C LEU A 210 8.74 -6.63 -6.85
N ALA A 211 8.59 -5.99 -5.69
CA ALA A 211 9.44 -4.87 -5.29
C ALA A 211 10.91 -5.31 -5.11
N ASP A 212 11.16 -6.52 -4.59
CA ASP A 212 12.50 -7.10 -4.42
C ASP A 212 13.18 -7.43 -5.75
N LEU A 213 12.41 -7.86 -6.75
CA LEU A 213 12.90 -8.08 -8.12
C LEU A 213 13.12 -6.75 -8.86
N ALA A 214 12.13 -5.86 -8.82
CA ALA A 214 12.10 -4.62 -9.59
C ALA A 214 13.23 -3.65 -9.21
N VAL A 215 13.65 -3.64 -7.94
CA VAL A 215 14.75 -2.79 -7.45
C VAL A 215 16.14 -3.27 -7.93
N GLN A 216 16.26 -4.51 -8.39
CA GLN A 216 17.50 -5.07 -8.94
C GLN A 216 17.67 -4.76 -10.44
N GLY A 217 16.63 -4.24 -11.08
CA GLY A 217 16.67 -3.83 -12.49
C GLY A 217 17.60 -2.65 -12.75
N SER A 218 17.93 -2.43 -14.02
CA SER A 218 18.74 -1.30 -14.49
C SER A 218 18.02 -0.58 -15.64
N PRO A 219 17.39 0.60 -15.40
CA PRO A 219 17.27 1.28 -14.11
C PRO A 219 16.32 0.55 -13.14
N PRO A 220 16.45 0.78 -11.82
CA PRO A 220 15.55 0.18 -10.83
C PRO A 220 14.15 0.79 -10.94
N LEU A 221 13.13 -0.02 -10.64
CA LEU A 221 11.74 0.42 -10.55
C LEU A 221 11.26 0.40 -9.11
N ALA A 222 10.57 1.46 -8.69
CA ALA A 222 9.80 1.44 -7.46
C ALA A 222 8.48 0.70 -7.70
N VAL A 223 8.06 -0.10 -6.74
CA VAL A 223 6.77 -0.79 -6.74
C VAL A 223 6.04 -0.35 -5.49
N VAL A 224 4.80 0.09 -5.63
CA VAL A 224 3.95 0.53 -4.52
C VAL A 224 2.64 -0.24 -4.49
N ASN A 225 2.23 -0.60 -3.28
CA ASN A 225 1.09 -1.48 -3.06
C ASN A 225 -0.17 -0.66 -2.79
N GLU A 226 -1.03 -0.55 -3.79
CA GLU A 226 -2.32 0.13 -3.72
C GLU A 226 -3.49 -0.84 -3.52
N GLY A 227 -3.24 -2.02 -2.96
CA GLY A 227 -4.27 -2.98 -2.60
C GLY A 227 -5.18 -2.48 -1.47
N VAL A 228 -6.48 -2.78 -1.56
CA VAL A 228 -7.47 -2.61 -0.49
C VAL A 228 -8.11 -3.95 -0.19
N SER A 229 -8.04 -4.41 1.05
CA SER A 229 -8.66 -5.69 1.40
C SER A 229 -10.17 -5.65 1.21
N GLY A 230 -10.74 -6.61 0.47
CA GLY A 230 -12.15 -6.58 0.08
C GLY A 230 -12.51 -5.47 -0.91
N GLY A 231 -11.50 -4.78 -1.46
CA GLY A 231 -11.66 -3.71 -2.44
C GLY A 231 -12.34 -4.20 -3.71
N ARG A 232 -13.19 -3.34 -4.26
CA ARG A 232 -13.93 -3.59 -5.50
C ARG A 232 -13.58 -2.56 -6.56
N VAL A 233 -13.74 -2.94 -7.82
CA VAL A 233 -13.51 -2.05 -8.95
C VAL A 233 -14.65 -1.07 -9.12
N LEU A 234 -15.88 -1.55 -8.98
CA LEU A 234 -17.08 -0.80 -9.31
C LEU A 234 -17.64 0.02 -8.15
N ALA A 235 -17.44 -0.44 -6.92
CA ALA A 235 -18.09 0.11 -5.74
C ALA A 235 -17.12 0.40 -4.60
N ALA A 236 -17.46 1.39 -3.78
CA ALA A 236 -16.72 1.69 -2.56
C ALA A 236 -16.96 0.60 -1.49
N GLY A 237 -16.08 0.61 -0.48
CA GLY A 237 -16.14 -0.21 0.72
C GLY A 237 -15.47 0.54 1.88
N THR A 238 -14.48 -0.08 2.53
CA THR A 238 -13.60 0.63 3.49
C THR A 238 -12.79 1.72 2.79
N GLY A 239 -12.34 1.46 1.55
CA GLY A 239 -11.76 2.43 0.64
C GLY A 239 -12.71 2.86 -0.49
N ARG A 240 -12.25 3.78 -1.33
CA ARG A 240 -12.91 4.13 -2.60
C ARG A 240 -12.84 2.93 -3.58
N SER A 241 -13.72 2.92 -4.59
CA SER A 241 -13.63 1.92 -5.66
C SER A 241 -12.29 2.04 -6.42
N ALA A 242 -11.76 0.96 -6.98
CA ALA A 242 -10.48 1.01 -7.70
C ALA A 242 -10.50 2.06 -8.84
N GLU A 243 -11.63 2.20 -9.52
CA GLU A 243 -11.83 3.22 -10.55
C GLU A 243 -11.66 4.64 -10.00
N SER A 244 -12.27 4.93 -8.85
CA SER A 244 -12.17 6.26 -8.22
C SER A 244 -10.77 6.50 -7.62
N ARG A 245 -10.11 5.45 -7.13
CA ARG A 245 -8.78 5.51 -6.51
C ARG A 245 -7.69 5.83 -7.50
N LEU A 246 -7.84 5.42 -8.77
CA LEU A 246 -6.83 5.71 -9.79
C LEU A 246 -6.52 7.21 -9.84
N THR A 247 -7.53 8.07 -9.96
CA THR A 247 -7.32 9.53 -10.05
C THR A 247 -7.13 10.18 -8.69
N ALA A 248 -7.88 9.75 -7.67
CA ALA A 248 -7.86 10.36 -6.34
C ALA A 248 -6.58 10.06 -5.55
N GLU A 249 -5.95 8.90 -5.79
CA GLU A 249 -4.83 8.42 -4.97
C GLU A 249 -3.60 8.10 -5.84
N VAL A 250 -3.74 7.20 -6.82
CA VAL A 250 -2.60 6.64 -7.56
C VAL A 250 -1.92 7.69 -8.43
N LEU A 251 -2.65 8.34 -9.33
CA LEU A 251 -2.11 9.29 -10.30
C LEU A 251 -1.65 10.62 -9.69
N THR A 252 -2.00 10.88 -8.42
CA THR A 252 -1.49 12.05 -7.67
C THR A 252 -0.03 11.90 -7.26
N ARG A 253 0.54 10.71 -7.41
CA ARG A 253 1.85 10.35 -6.88
C ARG A 253 2.96 10.64 -7.89
N PRO A 254 4.08 11.21 -7.46
CA PRO A 254 5.17 11.49 -8.37
C PRO A 254 5.86 10.22 -8.89
N GLY A 255 6.19 10.23 -10.17
CA GLY A 255 6.99 9.19 -10.81
C GLY A 255 6.22 7.93 -11.23
N ILE A 256 4.89 7.89 -11.08
CA ILE A 256 4.07 6.79 -11.61
C ILE A 256 4.23 6.73 -13.13
N ALA A 257 4.71 5.59 -13.63
CA ALA A 257 4.89 5.31 -15.06
C ALA A 257 4.07 4.11 -15.53
N ALA A 258 3.62 3.26 -14.60
CA ALA A 258 2.70 2.17 -14.90
C ALA A 258 1.79 1.84 -13.71
N VAL A 259 0.63 1.26 -14.01
CA VAL A 259 -0.30 0.65 -13.06
C VAL A 259 -0.49 -0.81 -13.44
N ILE A 260 -0.40 -1.73 -12.47
CA ILE A 260 -0.88 -3.10 -12.60
C ILE A 260 -2.28 -3.14 -12.00
N LEU A 261 -3.29 -3.47 -12.81
CA LEU A 261 -4.68 -3.63 -12.36
C LEU A 261 -4.95 -5.11 -12.07
N LEU A 262 -5.14 -5.48 -10.81
CA LEU A 262 -5.54 -6.82 -10.38
C LEU A 262 -6.61 -6.70 -9.28
N ALA A 263 -7.86 -6.54 -9.70
CA ALA A 263 -9.02 -6.50 -8.80
C ALA A 263 -10.29 -6.85 -9.55
N GLY A 264 -11.22 -7.55 -8.92
CA GLY A 264 -12.53 -7.85 -9.51
C GLY A 264 -13.21 -9.07 -8.93
N LEU A 265 -12.48 -9.94 -8.21
CA LEU A 265 -13.07 -11.11 -7.55
C LEU A 265 -14.13 -10.72 -6.51
N ASN A 266 -13.90 -9.64 -5.75
CA ASN A 266 -14.90 -9.13 -4.80
C ASN A 266 -16.15 -8.58 -5.49
N ASP A 267 -16.03 -8.00 -6.69
CA ASP A 267 -17.17 -7.55 -7.49
C ASP A 267 -17.99 -8.77 -7.96
N LEU A 268 -17.33 -9.82 -8.46
CA LEU A 268 -17.97 -11.07 -8.86
C LEU A 268 -18.63 -11.80 -7.69
N GLY A 269 -17.98 -11.84 -6.53
CA GLY A 269 -18.55 -12.35 -5.28
C GLY A 269 -19.77 -11.57 -4.81
N ALA A 270 -19.84 -10.28 -5.15
CA ALA A 270 -21.02 -9.43 -4.92
C ALA A 270 -22.07 -9.51 -6.06
N GLY A 271 -21.89 -10.40 -7.05
CA GLY A 271 -22.84 -10.62 -8.13
C GLY A 271 -22.75 -9.65 -9.31
N ALA A 272 -21.62 -8.93 -9.48
CA ALA A 272 -21.42 -8.06 -10.63
C ALA A 272 -21.36 -8.84 -11.95
N ARG A 273 -21.82 -8.23 -13.05
CA ARG A 273 -21.70 -8.81 -14.40
C ARG A 273 -20.29 -8.59 -14.93
N ALA A 274 -19.81 -9.54 -15.75
CA ALA A 274 -18.53 -9.41 -16.45
C ALA A 274 -18.45 -8.13 -17.29
N ASP A 275 -19.52 -7.78 -17.99
CA ASP A 275 -19.58 -6.59 -18.87
C ASP A 275 -19.33 -5.30 -18.09
N ASP A 276 -19.84 -5.18 -16.86
CA ASP A 276 -19.67 -3.99 -16.03
C ASP A 276 -18.20 -3.83 -15.61
N LEU A 277 -17.55 -4.93 -15.23
CA LEU A 277 -16.12 -4.98 -14.92
C LEU A 277 -15.26 -4.68 -16.15
N ILE A 278 -15.57 -5.28 -17.30
CA ILE A 278 -14.87 -5.05 -18.56
C ILE A 278 -14.95 -3.58 -18.96
N ALA A 279 -16.13 -2.97 -18.86
CA ALA A 279 -16.32 -1.55 -19.14
C ALA A 279 -15.51 -0.67 -18.18
N ALA A 280 -15.48 -1.00 -16.88
CA ALA A 280 -14.68 -0.27 -15.90
C ALA A 280 -13.17 -0.42 -16.13
N TYR A 281 -12.70 -1.61 -16.50
CA TYR A 281 -11.31 -1.85 -16.89
C TYR A 281 -10.92 -0.98 -18.09
N GLY A 282 -11.80 -0.88 -19.09
CA GLY A 282 -11.61 0.04 -20.22
C GLY A 282 -11.49 1.51 -19.80
N ARG A 283 -12.34 1.97 -18.87
CA ARG A 283 -12.28 3.36 -18.35
C ARG A 283 -11.02 3.62 -17.52
N ILE A 284 -10.61 2.67 -16.67
CA ILE A 284 -9.35 2.74 -15.91
C ILE A 284 -8.15 2.84 -16.86
N ALA A 285 -8.09 1.98 -17.87
CA ALA A 285 -7.02 1.99 -18.86
C ALA A 285 -6.97 3.30 -19.65
N ALA A 286 -8.12 3.79 -20.12
CA ALA A 286 -8.21 5.07 -20.82
C ALA A 286 -7.77 6.26 -19.94
N THR A 287 -8.20 6.27 -18.67
CA THR A 287 -7.85 7.33 -17.71
C THR A 287 -6.36 7.37 -17.42
N ALA A 288 -5.75 6.21 -17.18
CA ALA A 288 -4.30 6.12 -16.98
C ALA A 288 -3.52 6.55 -18.22
N ARG A 289 -3.95 6.12 -19.42
CA ARG A 289 -3.30 6.51 -20.68
C ARG A 289 -3.40 8.01 -20.95
N ALA A 290 -4.53 8.64 -20.63
CA ALA A 290 -4.70 10.09 -20.70
C ALA A 290 -3.74 10.84 -19.76
N ALA A 291 -3.33 10.21 -18.66
CA ALA A 291 -2.30 10.72 -17.75
C ALA A 291 -0.86 10.33 -18.15
N GLY A 292 -0.66 9.68 -19.31
CA GLY A 292 0.66 9.21 -19.76
C GLY A 292 1.19 7.99 -18.99
N VAL A 293 0.31 7.25 -18.30
CA VAL A 293 0.66 6.08 -17.48
C VAL A 293 0.23 4.81 -18.18
N ARG A 294 1.15 3.84 -18.29
CA ARG A 294 0.86 2.52 -18.87
C ARG A 294 0.00 1.68 -17.95
N VAL A 295 -0.85 0.81 -18.49
CA VAL A 295 -1.64 -0.13 -17.68
C VAL A 295 -1.35 -1.57 -18.09
N ILE A 296 -0.98 -2.37 -17.10
CA ILE A 296 -0.82 -3.81 -17.22
C ILE A 296 -2.07 -4.45 -16.63
N GLY A 297 -2.82 -5.19 -17.44
CA GLY A 297 -3.99 -5.94 -17.00
C GLY A 297 -3.57 -7.25 -16.34
N GLY A 298 -3.94 -7.45 -15.08
CA GLY A 298 -3.82 -8.73 -14.40
C GLY A 298 -5.06 -9.57 -14.63
N THR A 299 -4.90 -10.81 -15.10
CA THR A 299 -6.02 -11.77 -15.11
C THR A 299 -6.43 -12.07 -13.68
N LEU A 300 -7.74 -12.15 -13.40
CA LEU A 300 -8.27 -12.58 -12.12
C LEU A 300 -7.84 -14.02 -11.82
N THR A 301 -7.29 -14.27 -10.63
CA THR A 301 -6.79 -15.58 -10.21
C THR A 301 -7.92 -16.60 -10.10
N PRO A 302 -7.63 -17.91 -10.16
CA PRO A 302 -8.57 -18.93 -9.69
C PRO A 302 -9.00 -18.61 -8.25
N TYR A 303 -10.26 -18.88 -7.93
CA TYR A 303 -10.84 -18.58 -6.62
C TYR A 303 -11.84 -19.64 -6.15
N ALA A 304 -11.77 -20.84 -6.75
CA ALA A 304 -12.47 -22.01 -6.23
C ALA A 304 -12.07 -22.24 -4.77
N GLY A 305 -13.05 -22.54 -3.91
CA GLY A 305 -12.85 -22.67 -2.46
C GLY A 305 -12.96 -21.36 -1.67
N ALA A 306 -13.01 -20.19 -2.32
CA ALA A 306 -13.39 -18.96 -1.64
C ALA A 306 -14.88 -19.02 -1.22
N GLU A 307 -15.22 -18.47 -0.05
CA GLU A 307 -16.60 -18.48 0.49
C GLU A 307 -17.62 -17.86 -0.48
N TYR A 308 -17.22 -16.83 -1.23
CA TYR A 308 -18.05 -16.14 -2.21
C TYR A 308 -17.96 -16.70 -3.63
N HIS A 309 -17.37 -17.88 -3.81
CA HIS A 309 -17.31 -18.54 -5.11
C HIS A 309 -18.70 -18.98 -5.58
N THR A 310 -18.99 -18.74 -6.87
CA THR A 310 -20.21 -19.23 -7.54
C THR A 310 -19.87 -19.62 -8.97
N GLU A 311 -20.60 -20.59 -9.54
CA GLU A 311 -20.40 -20.95 -10.96
C GLU A 311 -20.66 -19.78 -11.92
N ALA A 312 -21.63 -18.92 -11.58
CA ALA A 312 -21.91 -17.72 -12.36
C ALA A 312 -20.73 -16.73 -12.30
N GLY A 313 -20.15 -16.55 -11.12
CA GLY A 313 -18.93 -15.77 -10.94
C GLY A 313 -17.74 -16.36 -11.70
N GLU A 314 -17.57 -17.68 -11.72
CA GLU A 314 -16.47 -18.32 -12.47
C GLU A 314 -16.60 -18.11 -13.98
N ARG A 315 -17.82 -18.25 -14.54
CA ARG A 315 -18.08 -17.89 -15.93
C ARG A 315 -17.77 -16.41 -16.22
N ALA A 316 -18.15 -15.51 -15.31
CA ALA A 316 -17.85 -14.09 -15.43
C ALA A 316 -16.34 -13.81 -15.33
N ARG A 317 -15.62 -14.48 -14.44
CA ARG A 317 -14.17 -14.40 -14.28
C ARG A 317 -13.45 -14.80 -15.57
N GLN A 318 -13.85 -15.90 -16.19
CA GLN A 318 -13.30 -16.37 -17.46
C GLN A 318 -13.53 -15.35 -18.59
N ALA A 319 -14.73 -14.76 -18.66
CA ALA A 319 -15.01 -13.70 -19.63
C ALA A 319 -14.14 -12.45 -19.42
N VAL A 320 -13.96 -12.02 -18.16
CA VAL A 320 -13.06 -10.91 -17.80
C VAL A 320 -11.61 -11.25 -18.18
N ASN A 321 -11.13 -12.46 -17.89
CA ASN A 321 -9.77 -12.88 -18.24
C ASN A 321 -9.55 -12.97 -19.75
N ALA A 322 -10.55 -13.44 -20.50
CA ALA A 322 -10.51 -13.43 -21.96
C ALA A 322 -10.37 -12.00 -22.49
N TYR A 323 -11.12 -11.05 -21.93
CA TYR A 323 -10.98 -9.63 -22.26
C TYR A 323 -9.60 -9.07 -21.90
N VAL A 324 -9.06 -9.38 -20.72
CA VAL A 324 -7.71 -8.94 -20.31
C VAL A 324 -6.64 -9.43 -21.31
N ARG A 325 -6.73 -10.69 -21.76
CA ARG A 325 -5.77 -11.29 -22.71
C ARG A 325 -5.89 -10.76 -24.13
N SER A 326 -7.11 -10.47 -24.60
CA SER A 326 -7.38 -10.21 -26.02
C SER A 326 -7.80 -8.77 -26.34
N GLY A 327 -8.24 -8.00 -25.34
CA GLY A 327 -9.05 -6.80 -25.52
C GLY A 327 -8.31 -5.54 -25.96
N GLY A 328 -6.98 -5.58 -26.12
CA GLY A 328 -6.15 -4.44 -26.56
C GLY A 328 -6.19 -3.20 -25.66
N ALA A 329 -7.01 -3.20 -24.61
CA ALA A 329 -7.20 -2.08 -23.69
C ALA A 329 -5.96 -1.81 -22.82
N PHE A 330 -5.17 -2.85 -22.56
CA PHE A 330 -3.97 -2.78 -21.73
C PHE A 330 -2.71 -2.67 -22.59
N ASP A 331 -1.69 -2.01 -22.05
CA ASP A 331 -0.36 -1.90 -22.67
C ASP A 331 0.49 -3.17 -22.43
N GLY A 332 0.02 -4.07 -21.57
CA GLY A 332 0.60 -5.39 -21.31
C GLY A 332 -0.33 -6.25 -20.45
N VAL A 333 -0.04 -7.53 -20.36
CA VAL A 333 -0.82 -8.51 -19.58
C VAL A 333 0.10 -9.24 -18.60
N ALA A 334 -0.34 -9.36 -17.36
CA ALA A 334 0.21 -10.27 -16.37
C ALA A 334 -0.79 -11.40 -16.13
N ASP A 335 -0.49 -12.59 -16.67
CA ASP A 335 -1.41 -13.74 -16.63
C ASP A 335 -1.27 -14.52 -15.31
N PHE A 336 -1.77 -13.92 -14.23
CA PHE A 336 -1.82 -14.57 -12.90
C PHE A 336 -2.67 -15.83 -12.90
N ASP A 337 -3.66 -15.93 -13.77
CA ASP A 337 -4.54 -17.09 -13.88
C ASP A 337 -3.73 -18.28 -14.37
N ALA A 338 -3.02 -18.14 -15.49
CA ALA A 338 -2.14 -19.18 -16.00
C ALA A 338 -0.98 -19.51 -15.03
N ALA A 339 -0.42 -18.52 -14.35
CA ALA A 339 0.68 -18.73 -13.41
C ALA A 339 0.29 -19.51 -12.15
N LEU A 340 -1.01 -19.55 -11.81
CA LEU A 340 -1.54 -20.24 -10.63
C LEU A 340 -2.28 -21.53 -10.98
N LEU A 341 -2.38 -21.89 -12.26
CA LEU A 341 -2.87 -23.21 -12.64
C LEU A 341 -1.91 -24.27 -12.13
N ASP A 342 -2.43 -25.21 -11.35
CA ASP A 342 -1.72 -26.44 -11.03
C ASP A 342 -1.51 -27.23 -12.32
N PRO A 343 -0.26 -27.51 -12.75
CA PRO A 343 -0.01 -28.31 -13.94
C PRO A 343 -0.45 -29.78 -13.77
N ALA A 344 -0.79 -30.23 -12.57
CA ALA A 344 -1.28 -31.57 -12.28
C ALA A 344 -2.48 -31.50 -11.30
N PRO A 345 -3.69 -31.11 -11.76
CA PRO A 345 -4.87 -31.26 -10.93
C PRO A 345 -5.01 -32.75 -10.63
N ASP A 346 -4.91 -33.10 -9.35
CA ASP A 346 -4.97 -34.47 -8.85
C ASP A 346 -6.01 -35.27 -9.65
N VAL A 347 -5.52 -36.24 -10.44
CA VAL A 347 -6.37 -37.27 -11.03
C VAL A 347 -7.03 -37.97 -9.86
N GLY A 348 -8.36 -37.89 -9.83
CA GLY A 348 -9.20 -38.22 -8.69
C GLY A 348 -8.74 -39.45 -7.92
N VAL A 349 -8.72 -39.30 -6.59
CA VAL A 349 -8.84 -40.45 -5.71
C VAL A 349 -10.34 -40.62 -5.49
N ASP A 350 -10.90 -41.65 -6.16
CA ASP A 350 -12.23 -42.20 -5.92
C ASP A 350 -12.51 -42.47 -4.44
#